data_AF-A0A9X4ILU3-F1
#
_entry.id   AF-A0A9X4ILU3-F1
#
_cell.length_a   1.000
_cell.length_b   1.000
_cell.length_c   1.000
_cell.angle_alpha   90.00
_cell.angle_beta   90.00
_cell.angle_gamma   90.00
#
_symmetry.space_group_name_H-M   'P 1'
#
loop_
_entity.id
_entity.type
_entity.pdbx_description
1 polymer ?
#
loop_
_entity_poly.entity_id
_entity_poly.type
_entity_poly.pdbx_seq_one_letter_code
_entity_poly.pdbx_strand_id
1 'polypeptide(L)'
;MNQNLLLPASGRAGAWLRDQALPFWLDRGLDPLGMAWEEMSFDGVPRETGYRRTLVQFRQVYVFAHAAQAGWCPPGRAASLFFATCARARHRDGGFVHRLSPAGDSLDDTRDAYDQAFALLAAGWIFRLTGDSRALDIAHETLDFMQREMAHPEGGFVEALPPRTPRRQNPHMHLFEALLVLFEASRDVAFIDAARRILSLFAEANSSPPAGPCLSISAMTGPRSKRASSPAIISNGSGCSMNSSA
;
A
#
# COMPACT_ATOMS: atom_id res chain seq x y z
N MET A 1 -30.88 -3.96 -5.41
CA MET A 1 -29.46 -4.26 -5.68
C MET A 1 -29.31 -5.77 -5.83
N ASN A 2 -28.69 -6.24 -6.91
CA ASN A 2 -28.67 -7.64 -7.36
C ASN A 2 -27.76 -8.53 -6.49
N GLN A 3 -28.27 -9.06 -5.37
CA GLN A 3 -27.56 -10.05 -4.55
C GLN A 3 -27.13 -11.29 -5.38
N ASN A 4 -27.89 -11.65 -6.42
CA ASN A 4 -27.63 -12.81 -7.29
C ASN A 4 -26.41 -12.67 -8.23
N LEU A 5 -25.89 -11.46 -8.47
CA LEU A 5 -24.67 -11.25 -9.27
C LEU A 5 -23.41 -11.10 -8.40
N LEU A 6 -23.57 -10.65 -7.16
CA LEU A 6 -22.45 -10.36 -6.25
C LEU A 6 -21.85 -11.63 -5.62
N LEU A 7 -22.68 -12.63 -5.29
CA LEU A 7 -22.20 -13.90 -4.71
C LEU A 7 -21.35 -14.72 -5.70
N PRO A 8 -21.74 -14.89 -6.99
CA PRO A 8 -20.89 -15.59 -7.95
C PRO A 8 -19.60 -14.83 -8.30
N ALA A 9 -19.66 -13.50 -8.36
CA ALA A 9 -18.50 -12.66 -8.65
C ALA A 9 -17.48 -12.66 -7.49
N SER A 10 -17.95 -12.57 -6.24
CA SER A 10 -17.09 -12.69 -5.05
C SER A 10 -16.45 -14.07 -4.92
N GLY A 11 -17.20 -15.14 -5.21
CA GLY A 11 -16.67 -16.50 -5.25
C GLY A 11 -15.54 -16.67 -6.27
N ARG A 12 -15.70 -16.13 -7.49
CA ARG A 12 -14.66 -16.18 -8.54
C ARG A 12 -13.42 -15.35 -8.18
N ALA A 13 -13.59 -14.15 -7.62
CA ALA A 13 -12.47 -13.32 -7.21
C ALA A 13 -11.69 -13.96 -6.06
N GLY A 14 -12.38 -14.53 -5.07
CA GLY A 14 -11.74 -15.26 -3.97
C GLY A 14 -10.97 -16.49 -4.45
N ALA A 15 -11.56 -17.28 -5.35
CA ALA A 15 -10.88 -18.44 -5.94
C ALA A 15 -9.64 -18.02 -6.76
N TRP A 16 -9.74 -17.00 -7.61
CA TRP A 16 -8.57 -16.49 -8.34
C TRP A 16 -7.47 -15.98 -7.42
N LEU A 17 -7.82 -15.24 -6.36
CA LEU A 17 -6.86 -14.73 -5.39
C LEU A 17 -6.13 -15.89 -4.68
N ARG A 18 -6.89 -16.89 -4.19
CA ARG A 18 -6.35 -18.04 -3.46
C ARG A 18 -5.56 -19.00 -4.34
N ASP A 19 -6.08 -19.31 -5.54
CA ASP A 19 -5.59 -20.42 -6.35
C ASP A 19 -4.57 -19.98 -7.43
N GLN A 20 -4.51 -18.69 -7.76
CA GLN A 20 -3.60 -18.18 -8.79
C GLN A 20 -2.71 -17.05 -8.29
N ALA A 21 -3.29 -15.95 -7.81
CA ALA A 21 -2.51 -14.74 -7.50
C ALA A 21 -1.61 -14.92 -6.27
N LEU A 22 -2.16 -15.43 -5.16
CA LEU A 22 -1.41 -15.60 -3.92
C LEU A 22 -0.26 -16.62 -4.07
N PRO A 23 -0.44 -17.81 -4.68
CA PRO A 23 0.66 -18.72 -4.94
C PRO A 23 1.79 -18.08 -5.75
N PHE A 24 1.46 -17.28 -6.77
CA PHE A 24 2.45 -16.53 -7.55
C PHE A 24 3.28 -15.57 -6.68
N TRP A 25 2.62 -14.73 -5.86
CA TRP A 25 3.33 -13.76 -5.02
C TRP A 25 4.08 -14.42 -3.85
N LEU A 26 3.59 -15.55 -3.33
CA LEU A 26 4.30 -16.33 -2.33
C LEU A 26 5.56 -16.98 -2.90
N ASP A 27 5.52 -17.46 -4.14
CA ASP A 27 6.64 -18.15 -4.79
C ASP A 27 7.68 -17.16 -5.34
N ARG A 28 7.24 -16.12 -6.05
CA ARG A 28 8.11 -15.26 -6.86
C ARG A 28 8.17 -13.82 -6.38
N GLY A 29 7.25 -13.41 -5.51
CA GLY A 29 7.06 -12.02 -5.11
C GLY A 29 8.15 -11.45 -4.20
N LEU A 30 9.00 -12.31 -3.64
CA LEU A 30 10.09 -11.92 -2.75
C LEU A 30 11.45 -12.19 -3.41
N ASP A 31 12.40 -11.30 -3.15
CA ASP A 31 13.79 -11.46 -3.53
C ASP A 31 14.53 -12.42 -2.56
N PRO A 32 15.77 -12.82 -2.86
CA PRO A 32 16.53 -13.74 -2.01
C PRO A 32 16.79 -13.23 -0.58
N LEU A 33 16.66 -11.93 -0.33
CA LEU A 33 16.80 -11.32 0.99
C LEU A 33 15.46 -11.22 1.74
N GLY A 34 14.40 -11.76 1.13
CA GLY A 34 13.05 -11.82 1.67
C GLY A 34 12.29 -10.50 1.56
N MET A 35 12.72 -9.57 0.71
CA MET A 35 12.04 -8.30 0.45
C MET A 35 11.17 -8.42 -0.80
N ALA A 36 10.02 -7.76 -0.82
CA ALA A 36 9.13 -7.74 -1.97
C ALA A 36 9.76 -7.02 -3.17
N TRP A 37 9.66 -7.62 -4.35
CA TRP A 37 10.07 -6.99 -5.60
C TRP A 37 9.21 -5.76 -5.92
N GLU A 38 9.81 -4.76 -6.56
CA GLU A 38 9.12 -3.54 -6.98
C GLU A 38 8.33 -3.71 -8.27
N GLU A 39 8.84 -4.55 -9.18
CA GLU A 39 8.31 -4.71 -10.52
C GLU A 39 8.41 -6.16 -10.99
N MET A 40 7.37 -6.59 -11.71
CA MET A 40 7.30 -7.85 -12.43
C MET A 40 7.09 -7.53 -13.91
N SER A 41 7.76 -8.27 -14.78
CA SER A 41 7.43 -8.28 -16.19
C SER A 41 6.07 -8.95 -16.45
N PHE A 42 5.49 -8.75 -17.65
CA PHE A 42 4.22 -9.38 -18.03
C PHE A 42 4.27 -10.91 -18.09
N ASP A 43 5.45 -11.49 -18.28
CA ASP A 43 5.73 -12.92 -18.20
C ASP A 43 6.00 -13.40 -16.75
N GLY A 44 5.88 -12.52 -15.75
CA GLY A 44 5.96 -12.87 -14.34
C GLY A 44 7.38 -13.07 -13.83
N VAL A 45 8.36 -12.42 -14.46
CA VAL A 45 9.77 -12.43 -14.06
C VAL A 45 10.07 -11.15 -13.26
N PRO A 46 10.69 -11.26 -12.07
CA PRO A 46 11.09 -10.07 -11.31
C PRO A 46 12.05 -9.19 -12.08
N ARG A 47 11.85 -7.87 -12.01
CA ARG A 47 12.80 -6.87 -12.54
C ARG A 47 13.49 -6.16 -11.38
N GLU A 48 14.81 -6.19 -11.37
CA GLU A 48 15.60 -5.43 -10.40
C GLU A 48 15.62 -3.95 -10.81
N THR A 49 15.04 -3.10 -9.96
CA THR A 49 14.90 -1.66 -10.16
C THR A 49 16.00 -0.86 -9.47
N GLY A 50 16.85 -1.51 -8.67
CA GLY A 50 17.91 -0.88 -7.89
C GLY A 50 17.42 -0.24 -6.59
N TYR A 51 16.16 -0.44 -6.20
CA TYR A 51 15.61 0.02 -4.93
C TYR A 51 14.47 -0.88 -4.43
N ARG A 52 14.10 -0.68 -3.17
CA ARG A 52 12.89 -1.21 -2.52
C ARG A 52 12.18 -0.06 -1.81
N ARG A 53 10.89 0.14 -2.04
CA ARG A 53 10.06 1.12 -1.33
C ARG A 53 9.50 0.50 -0.08
N THR A 54 9.67 1.17 1.05
CA THR A 54 9.17 0.71 2.36
C THR A 54 7.65 0.48 2.33
N LEU A 55 6.88 1.36 1.68
CA LEU A 55 5.45 1.18 1.44
C LEU A 55 5.10 -0.18 0.83
N VAL A 56 5.85 -0.62 -0.20
CA VAL A 56 5.58 -1.87 -0.93
C VAL A 56 5.78 -3.06 -0.01
N GLN A 57 6.80 -3.00 0.84
CA GLN A 57 7.10 -4.06 1.80
C GLN A 57 5.96 -4.24 2.80
N PHE A 58 5.52 -3.15 3.45
CA PHE A 58 4.42 -3.21 4.42
C PHE A 58 3.07 -3.54 3.77
N ARG A 59 2.83 -3.14 2.52
CA ARG A 59 1.66 -3.60 1.76
C ARG A 59 1.69 -5.10 1.51
N GLN A 60 2.86 -5.64 1.17
CA GLN A 60 3.00 -7.08 0.96
C GLN A 60 2.84 -7.86 2.28
N VAL A 61 3.29 -7.29 3.41
CA VAL A 61 2.98 -7.83 4.76
C VAL A 61 1.47 -7.92 4.96
N TYR A 62 0.73 -6.85 4.67
CA TYR A 62 -0.73 -6.85 4.80
C TYR A 62 -1.38 -7.96 3.96
N VAL A 63 -0.97 -8.13 2.70
CA VAL A 63 -1.49 -9.18 1.81
C VAL A 63 -1.22 -10.57 2.40
N PHE A 64 0.01 -10.84 2.83
CA PHE A 64 0.36 -12.14 3.42
C PHE A 64 -0.30 -12.36 4.78
N ALA A 65 -0.52 -11.30 5.56
CA ALA A 65 -1.21 -11.39 6.83
C ALA A 65 -2.68 -11.80 6.63
N HIS A 66 -3.39 -11.19 5.68
CA HIS A 66 -4.76 -11.58 5.34
C HIS A 66 -4.84 -12.99 4.79
N ALA A 67 -3.91 -13.37 3.91
CA ALA A 67 -3.82 -14.74 3.41
C ALA A 67 -3.62 -15.76 4.54
N ALA A 68 -2.77 -15.45 5.51
CA ALA A 68 -2.55 -16.29 6.67
C ALA A 68 -3.79 -16.38 7.57
N GLN A 69 -4.48 -15.26 7.81
CA GLN A 69 -5.74 -15.25 8.57
C GLN A 69 -6.82 -16.10 7.89
N ALA A 70 -6.85 -16.13 6.56
CA ALA A 70 -7.75 -16.96 5.77
C ALA A 70 -7.33 -18.45 5.71
N GLY A 71 -6.18 -18.81 6.30
CA GLY A 71 -5.63 -20.17 6.27
C GLY A 71 -5.00 -20.57 4.93
N TRP A 72 -4.68 -19.60 4.07
CA TRP A 72 -4.13 -19.88 2.72
C TRP A 72 -2.60 -19.91 2.68
N CYS A 73 -1.93 -19.41 3.72
CA CYS A 73 -0.49 -19.58 3.90
C CYS A 73 -0.09 -19.55 5.38
N PRO A 74 1.12 -19.99 5.74
CA PRO A 74 1.60 -19.90 7.12
C PRO A 74 1.80 -18.44 7.57
N PRO A 75 1.46 -18.08 8.82
CA PRO A 75 1.63 -16.71 9.34
C PRO A 75 3.09 -16.24 9.36
N GLY A 76 4.04 -17.18 9.42
CA GLY A 76 5.47 -16.90 9.40
C GLY A 76 5.94 -16.12 8.17
N ARG A 77 5.24 -16.20 7.03
CA ARG A 77 5.62 -15.43 5.82
C ARG A 77 5.45 -13.92 6.03
N ALA A 78 4.32 -13.51 6.59
CA ALA A 78 4.04 -12.10 6.88
C ALA A 78 4.97 -11.56 7.98
N ALA A 79 5.12 -12.32 9.07
CA ALA A 79 5.97 -11.92 10.20
C ALA A 79 7.44 -11.76 9.79
N SER A 80 7.99 -12.71 9.02
CA SER A 80 9.37 -12.62 8.55
C SER A 80 9.61 -11.39 7.67
N LEU A 81 8.71 -11.11 6.73
CA LEU A 81 8.82 -9.90 5.89
C LEU A 81 8.70 -8.62 6.72
N PHE A 82 7.77 -8.58 7.68
CA PHE A 82 7.58 -7.43 8.57
C PHE A 82 8.85 -7.13 9.38
N PHE A 83 9.37 -8.10 10.12
CA PHE A 83 10.56 -7.88 10.95
C PHE A 83 11.81 -7.61 10.11
N ALA A 84 11.96 -8.24 8.95
CA ALA A 84 13.05 -7.94 8.02
C ALA A 84 12.96 -6.49 7.48
N THR A 85 11.76 -6.03 7.16
CA THR A 85 11.51 -4.64 6.74
C THR A 85 11.83 -3.69 7.88
N CYS A 86 11.35 -3.96 9.09
CA CYS A 86 11.60 -3.10 10.24
C CYS A 86 13.08 -3.01 10.60
N ALA A 87 13.82 -4.10 10.48
CA ALA A 87 15.27 -4.12 10.75
C ALA A 87 16.08 -3.27 9.76
N ARG A 88 15.63 -3.19 8.50
CA ARG A 88 16.35 -2.49 7.41
C ARG A 88 15.89 -1.05 7.20
N ALA A 89 14.58 -0.81 7.27
CA ALA A 89 13.98 0.48 6.95
C ALA A 89 13.95 1.46 8.14
N ARG A 90 14.24 1.01 9.35
CA ARG A 90 14.17 1.86 10.54
C ARG A 90 15.28 2.90 10.51
N HIS A 91 14.89 4.16 10.61
CA HIS A 91 15.82 5.27 10.70
C HIS A 91 16.33 5.42 12.15
N ARG A 92 17.60 5.82 12.31
CA ARG A 92 18.24 5.98 13.64
C ARG A 92 17.52 6.98 14.56
N ASP A 93 16.90 8.01 13.97
CA ASP A 93 16.17 9.06 14.69
C ASP A 93 14.66 8.74 14.84
N GLY A 94 14.25 7.52 14.48
CA GLY A 94 12.87 7.06 14.53
C GLY A 94 12.13 7.08 13.18
N GLY A 95 11.02 6.34 13.12
CA GLY A 95 10.25 6.10 11.90
C GLY A 95 10.99 5.23 10.87
N PHE A 96 10.38 5.10 9.70
CA PHE A 96 10.91 4.33 8.58
C PHE A 96 11.27 5.23 7.39
N VAL A 97 12.41 4.95 6.75
CA VAL A 97 12.89 5.63 5.55
C VAL A 97 12.03 5.26 4.33
N HIS A 98 12.03 6.09 3.29
CA HIS A 98 11.14 5.92 2.14
C HIS A 98 11.63 4.81 1.19
N ARG A 99 12.94 4.73 0.95
CA ARG A 99 13.54 3.76 0.02
C ARG A 99 14.85 3.17 0.52
N LEU A 100 15.03 1.90 0.20
CA LEU A 100 16.21 1.11 0.46
C LEU A 100 16.89 0.68 -0.84
N SER A 101 18.18 0.41 -0.78
CA SER A 101 18.90 -0.36 -1.80
C SER A 101 18.46 -1.83 -1.72
N PRO A 102 18.70 -2.65 -2.76
CA PRO A 102 18.46 -4.09 -2.68
C PRO A 102 19.26 -4.74 -1.54
N ALA A 103 20.41 -4.18 -1.15
CA ALA A 103 21.19 -4.65 -0.01
C ALA A 103 20.60 -4.24 1.35
N GLY A 104 19.63 -3.32 1.38
CA GLY A 104 18.96 -2.85 2.58
C GLY A 104 19.52 -1.54 3.15
N ASP A 105 20.42 -0.86 2.44
CA ASP A 105 20.92 0.46 2.84
C ASP A 105 19.90 1.54 2.52
N SER A 106 19.85 2.62 3.29
CA SER A 106 18.96 3.74 2.97
C SER A 106 19.41 4.46 1.69
N LEU A 107 18.48 4.60 0.73
CA LEU A 107 18.65 5.42 -0.47
C LEU A 107 17.87 6.74 -0.40
N ASP A 108 16.84 6.78 0.45
CA ASP A 108 15.99 7.97 0.64
C ASP A 108 15.51 8.02 2.09
N ASP A 109 16.23 8.79 2.90
CA ASP A 109 15.97 8.99 4.34
C ASP A 109 14.70 9.79 4.64
N THR A 110 13.87 10.12 3.64
CA THR A 110 12.57 10.79 3.88
C THR A 110 11.69 9.92 4.77
N ARG A 111 11.13 10.49 5.85
CA ARG A 111 10.08 9.80 6.64
C ARG A 111 8.73 10.25 6.13
N ASP A 112 8.18 9.57 5.11
CA ASP A 112 6.85 9.89 4.56
C ASP A 112 5.76 9.34 5.49
N ALA A 113 4.74 10.15 5.79
CA ALA A 113 3.64 9.78 6.67
C ALA A 113 2.88 8.55 6.16
N TYR A 114 2.87 8.32 4.85
CA TYR A 114 2.20 7.18 4.26
C TYR A 114 2.93 5.86 4.52
N ASP A 115 4.27 5.88 4.51
CA ASP A 115 5.07 4.72 4.90
C ASP A 115 4.82 4.37 6.36
N GLN A 116 4.77 5.38 7.24
CA GLN A 116 4.53 5.17 8.67
C GLN A 116 3.13 4.59 8.93
N ALA A 117 2.11 5.08 8.21
CA ALA A 117 0.75 4.55 8.29
C ALA A 117 0.70 3.06 7.95
N PHE A 118 1.39 2.66 6.89
CA PHE A 118 1.45 1.25 6.48
C PHE A 118 2.31 0.40 7.42
N ALA A 119 3.34 0.96 8.03
CA ALA A 119 4.11 0.29 9.08
C ALA A 119 3.22 -0.04 10.29
N LEU A 120 2.41 0.92 10.75
CA LEU A 120 1.43 0.73 11.82
C LEU A 120 0.36 -0.31 11.44
N LEU A 121 -0.15 -0.24 10.21
CA LEU A 121 -1.14 -1.21 9.72
C LEU A 121 -0.56 -2.62 9.72
N ALA A 122 0.64 -2.79 9.15
CA ALA A 122 1.35 -4.06 9.12
C ALA A 122 1.60 -4.59 10.54
N ALA A 123 2.06 -3.74 11.46
CA ALA A 123 2.30 -4.09 12.85
C ALA A 123 1.02 -4.63 13.54
N GLY A 124 -0.12 -3.95 13.36
CA GLY A 124 -1.40 -4.39 13.91
C GLY A 124 -1.85 -5.75 13.38
N TRP A 125 -1.66 -6.01 12.08
CA TRP A 125 -1.96 -7.31 11.48
C TRP A 125 -1.00 -8.41 11.93
N ILE A 126 0.29 -8.13 12.07
CA ILE A 126 1.24 -9.11 12.60
C ILE A 126 0.91 -9.45 14.05
N PHE A 127 0.67 -8.44 14.90
CA PHE A 127 0.28 -8.69 16.29
C PHE A 127 -1.01 -9.50 16.38
N ARG A 128 -2.03 -9.18 15.57
CA ARG A 128 -3.29 -9.94 15.50
C ARG A 128 -3.07 -11.41 15.14
N LEU A 129 -2.14 -11.70 14.22
CA LEU A 129 -1.87 -13.06 13.76
C LEU A 129 -1.02 -13.88 14.71
N THR A 130 -0.04 -13.26 15.36
CA THR A 130 1.02 -13.99 16.08
C THR A 130 0.99 -13.78 17.58
N GLY A 131 0.38 -12.70 18.08
CA GLY A 131 0.48 -12.27 19.47
C GLY A 131 1.88 -11.78 19.87
N ASP A 132 2.81 -11.61 18.93
CA ASP A 132 4.19 -11.22 19.21
C ASP A 132 4.28 -9.75 19.59
N SER A 133 4.56 -9.48 20.87
CA SER A 133 4.59 -8.13 21.44
C SER A 133 5.57 -7.20 20.76
N ARG A 134 6.62 -7.72 20.10
CA ARG A 134 7.59 -6.89 19.36
C ARG A 134 6.91 -6.09 18.25
N ALA A 135 5.85 -6.62 17.64
CA ALA A 135 5.08 -5.86 16.65
C ALA A 135 4.35 -4.68 17.30
N LEU A 136 3.84 -4.84 18.51
CA LEU A 136 3.19 -3.77 19.27
C LEU A 136 4.20 -2.72 19.73
N ASP A 137 5.39 -3.13 20.19
CA ASP A 137 6.48 -2.22 20.56
C ASP A 137 6.87 -1.33 19.37
N ILE A 138 7.04 -1.94 18.19
CA ILE A 138 7.32 -1.21 16.93
C ILE A 138 6.17 -0.23 16.62
N ALA A 139 4.91 -0.60 16.86
CA ALA A 139 3.77 0.26 16.61
C ALA A 139 3.77 1.49 17.54
N HIS A 140 4.04 1.30 18.83
CA HIS A 140 4.17 2.40 19.80
C HIS A 140 5.32 3.33 19.42
N GLU A 141 6.51 2.80 19.16
CA GLU A 141 7.66 3.60 18.74
C GLU A 141 7.38 4.43 17.48
N THR A 142 6.65 3.85 16.52
CA THR A 142 6.26 4.53 15.28
C THR A 142 5.26 5.64 15.55
N LEU A 143 4.22 5.37 16.35
CA LEU A 143 3.21 6.36 16.69
C LEU A 143 3.80 7.51 17.50
N ASP A 144 4.65 7.21 18.48
CA ASP A 144 5.33 8.20 19.32
C ASP A 144 6.26 9.09 18.49
N PHE A 145 7.00 8.49 17.55
CA PHE A 145 7.80 9.24 16.59
C PHE A 145 6.93 10.19 15.76
N MET A 146 5.81 9.71 15.21
CA MET A 146 4.92 10.56 14.42
C MET A 146 4.34 11.71 15.26
N GLN A 147 3.93 11.44 16.50
CA GLN A 147 3.39 12.45 17.40
C GLN A 147 4.43 13.50 17.79
N ARG A 148 5.68 13.09 18.01
CA ARG A 148 6.75 13.99 18.42
C ARG A 148 7.29 14.82 17.26
N GLU A 149 7.58 14.17 16.12
CA GLU A 149 8.36 14.76 15.04
C GLU A 149 7.50 15.20 13.85
N MET A 150 6.33 14.57 13.66
CA MET A 150 5.50 14.79 12.48
C MET A 150 4.17 15.49 12.77
N ALA A 151 3.83 15.79 14.03
CA ALA A 151 2.58 16.47 14.34
C ALA A 151 2.51 17.85 13.68
N HIS A 152 1.36 18.17 13.10
CA HIS A 152 1.14 19.47 12.46
C HIS A 152 0.36 20.41 13.40
N PRO A 153 0.70 21.72 13.44
CA PRO A 153 0.02 22.68 14.32
C PRO A 153 -1.50 22.79 14.10
N GLU A 154 -1.96 22.61 12.85
CA GLU A 154 -3.40 22.61 12.50
C GLU A 154 -4.05 21.21 12.60
N GLY A 155 -3.39 20.26 13.28
CA GLY A 155 -3.88 18.89 13.45
C GLY A 155 -3.41 17.91 12.38
N GLY A 156 -3.47 16.63 12.74
CA GLY A 156 -2.89 15.53 11.94
C GLY A 156 -1.36 15.59 11.90
N PHE A 157 -0.79 15.13 10.80
CA PHE A 157 0.65 15.02 10.60
C PHE A 157 1.11 15.73 9.32
N VAL A 158 2.36 16.21 9.30
CA VAL A 158 3.03 16.65 8.07
C VAL A 158 3.22 15.47 7.12
N GLU A 159 3.33 15.75 5.82
CA GLU A 159 3.37 14.69 4.80
C GLU A 159 4.66 13.87 4.83
N ALA A 160 5.76 14.51 5.24
CA ALA A 160 7.04 13.87 5.35
C ALA A 160 7.96 14.67 6.27
N LEU A 161 9.10 14.09 6.63
CA LEU A 161 10.26 14.82 7.13
C LEU A 161 11.40 14.74 6.11
N PRO A 162 11.94 15.88 5.63
CA PRO A 162 11.52 17.26 5.92
C PRO A 162 10.09 17.57 5.41
N PRO A 163 9.36 18.53 6.02
CA PRO A 163 7.96 18.85 5.66
C PRO A 163 7.76 19.14 4.17
N ARG A 164 6.69 18.59 3.60
CA ARG A 164 6.29 18.78 2.19
C ARG A 164 4.83 19.20 2.08
N THR A 165 4.52 19.91 1.00
CA THR A 165 3.17 20.32 0.59
C THR A 165 2.86 19.81 -0.82
N PRO A 166 1.59 19.70 -1.24
CA PRO A 166 0.37 19.97 -0.47
C PRO A 166 0.06 18.88 0.56
N ARG A 167 -0.83 19.21 1.50
CA ARG A 167 -1.41 18.24 2.45
C ARG A 167 -2.22 17.17 1.72
N ARG A 168 -2.08 15.90 2.11
CA ARG A 168 -2.70 14.73 1.48
C ARG A 168 -3.66 14.06 2.46
N GLN A 169 -4.88 13.75 2.00
CA GLN A 169 -5.84 13.00 2.79
C GLN A 169 -5.41 11.55 3.00
N ASN A 170 -4.76 10.98 1.99
CA ASN A 170 -4.51 9.55 1.88
C ASN A 170 -3.71 8.97 3.08
N PRO A 171 -2.60 9.59 3.55
CA PRO A 171 -1.90 9.09 4.74
C PRO A 171 -2.77 9.09 5.98
N HIS A 172 -3.58 10.14 6.20
CA HIS A 172 -4.47 10.25 7.36
C HIS A 172 -5.56 9.17 7.35
N MET A 173 -6.11 8.84 6.18
CA MET A 173 -7.14 7.79 6.06
C MET A 173 -6.56 6.42 6.45
N HIS A 174 -5.35 6.11 5.98
CA HIS A 174 -4.69 4.86 6.34
C HIS A 174 -4.15 4.85 7.78
N LEU A 175 -3.79 6.00 8.36
CA LEU A 175 -3.50 6.09 9.79
C LEU A 175 -4.73 5.74 10.62
N PHE A 176 -5.90 6.28 10.26
CA PHE A 176 -7.14 5.93 10.94
C PHE A 176 -7.42 4.42 10.88
N GLU A 177 -7.29 3.82 9.70
CA GLU A 177 -7.41 2.36 9.50
C GLU A 177 -6.43 1.58 10.39
N ALA A 178 -5.14 1.94 10.35
CA ALA A 178 -4.08 1.28 11.11
C ALA A 178 -4.33 1.33 12.61
N LEU A 179 -4.72 2.49 13.12
CA LEU A 179 -4.97 2.72 14.55
C LEU A 179 -6.19 1.92 15.04
N LEU A 180 -7.24 1.78 14.22
CA LEU A 180 -8.37 0.90 14.54
C LEU A 180 -7.94 -0.57 14.58
N VAL A 181 -7.16 -1.04 13.61
CA VAL A 181 -6.64 -2.42 13.59
C VAL A 181 -5.82 -2.71 14.85
N LEU A 182 -4.92 -1.78 15.21
CA LEU A 182 -4.08 -1.87 16.42
C LEU A 182 -4.93 -1.90 17.69
N PHE A 183 -5.92 -1.02 17.82
CA PHE A 183 -6.83 -1.02 18.97
C PHE A 183 -7.67 -2.30 19.06
N GLU A 184 -8.21 -2.79 17.94
CA GLU A 184 -8.99 -4.02 17.92
C GLU A 184 -8.17 -5.24 18.36
N ALA A 185 -6.89 -5.28 17.95
CA ALA A 185 -5.99 -6.38 18.26
C ALA A 185 -5.45 -6.33 19.70
N SER A 186 -5.10 -5.13 20.20
CA SER A 186 -4.42 -4.96 21.50
C SER A 186 -5.30 -4.48 22.65
N ARG A 187 -6.41 -3.79 22.33
CA ARG A 187 -7.22 -3.00 23.28
C ARG A 187 -6.47 -1.86 23.97
N ASP A 188 -5.32 -1.46 23.45
CA ASP A 188 -4.56 -0.33 23.98
C ASP A 188 -5.22 1.01 23.62
N VAL A 189 -5.51 1.80 24.65
CA VAL A 189 -6.21 3.07 24.55
C VAL A 189 -5.43 4.14 23.78
N ALA A 190 -4.10 4.04 23.70
CA ALA A 190 -3.26 4.97 22.96
C ALA A 190 -3.65 5.02 21.47
N PHE A 191 -3.98 3.86 20.88
CA PHE A 191 -4.36 3.78 19.47
C PHE A 191 -5.76 4.32 19.20
N ILE A 192 -6.74 4.04 20.05
CA ILE A 192 -8.11 4.58 19.84
C ILE A 192 -8.15 6.08 20.07
N ASP A 193 -7.37 6.62 21.01
CA ASP A 193 -7.30 8.07 21.22
C ASP A 193 -6.61 8.77 20.05
N ALA A 194 -5.57 8.16 19.47
CA ALA A 194 -5.00 8.65 18.22
C ALA A 194 -5.99 8.59 17.05
N ALA A 195 -6.77 7.50 16.93
CA ALA A 195 -7.78 7.36 15.88
C ALA A 195 -8.87 8.43 15.99
N ARG A 196 -9.33 8.74 17.23
CA ARG A 196 -10.29 9.82 17.50
C ARG A 196 -9.77 11.18 17.04
N ARG A 197 -8.49 11.50 17.27
CA ARG A 197 -7.89 12.76 16.79
C ARG A 197 -7.92 12.87 15.26
N ILE A 198 -7.65 11.77 14.55
CA ILE A 198 -7.75 11.74 13.08
C ILE A 198 -9.20 11.87 12.61
N LEU A 199 -10.15 11.24 13.31
CA LEU A 199 -11.58 11.37 13.00
C LEU A 199 -12.07 12.81 13.17
N SER A 200 -11.67 13.49 14.25
CA SER A 200 -11.98 14.91 14.48
C SER A 200 -11.45 15.78 13.33
N LEU A 201 -10.22 15.53 12.87
CA LEU A 201 -9.65 16.25 11.72
C LEU A 201 -10.51 16.09 10.46
N PHE A 202 -11.04 14.89 10.18
CA PHE A 202 -11.93 14.68 9.04
C PHE A 202 -13.27 15.40 9.18
N ALA A 203 -13.83 15.43 10.40
CA ALA A 203 -15.09 16.13 10.67
C ALA A 203 -14.95 17.66 10.49
N GLU A 204 -13.86 18.23 10.98
CA GLU A 204 -13.56 19.66 10.88
C GLU A 204 -13.27 20.09 9.43
N ALA A 205 -12.48 19.29 8.70
CA ALA A 205 -12.17 19.55 7.29
C ALA A 205 -13.43 19.52 6.41
N ASN A 206 -14.38 18.63 6.70
CA ASN A 206 -15.65 18.54 5.96
C ASN A 206 -16.66 19.64 6.34
N SER A 207 -16.47 20.31 7.47
CA SER A 207 -17.38 21.36 7.97
C SER A 207 -16.96 22.77 7.53
N SER A 208 -15.76 22.94 6.98
CA SER A 208 -15.24 24.23 6.52
C SER A 208 -15.68 24.53 5.07
N PRO A 209 -16.08 25.77 4.71
CA PRO A 209 -16.30 26.16 3.31
C PRO A 209 -15.01 25.94 2.50
N PRO A 210 -15.06 25.77 1.16
CA PRO A 210 -13.95 25.29 0.33
C PRO A 210 -12.72 26.23 0.19
N ALA A 211 -12.41 27.06 1.19
CA ALA A 211 -11.35 28.08 1.15
C ALA A 211 -10.19 27.88 2.16
N GLY A 212 -10.14 26.75 2.90
CA GLY A 212 -8.95 26.34 3.68
C GLY A 212 -8.12 25.28 2.94
N PRO A 213 -6.87 24.96 3.36
CA PRO A 213 -6.07 23.91 2.75
C PRO A 213 -6.66 22.54 3.09
N CYS A 214 -7.80 22.21 2.48
CA CYS A 214 -8.41 20.90 2.56
C CYS A 214 -7.38 19.87 2.09
N LEU A 215 -7.25 18.78 2.86
CA LEU A 215 -6.51 17.60 2.47
C LEU A 215 -6.92 17.22 1.04
N SER A 216 -6.02 17.43 0.08
CA SER A 216 -6.39 17.31 -1.32
C SER A 216 -6.71 15.85 -1.66
N ILE A 217 -7.90 15.60 -2.22
CA ILE A 217 -8.23 14.34 -2.88
C ILE A 217 -7.59 14.41 -4.27
N SER A 218 -6.33 13.98 -4.38
CA SER A 218 -5.88 13.45 -5.66
C SER A 218 -6.38 12.01 -5.76
N ALA A 219 -7.61 11.86 -6.26
CA ALA A 219 -8.07 10.56 -6.74
C ALA A 219 -7.05 10.04 -7.76
N MET A 220 -6.75 8.74 -7.71
CA MET A 220 -6.08 8.00 -8.78
C MET A 220 -6.95 8.04 -10.04
N THR A 221 -6.98 9.17 -10.74
CA THR A 221 -7.38 9.25 -12.12
C THR A 221 -6.13 9.63 -12.90
N GLY A 222 -5.42 8.61 -13.37
CA GLY A 222 -4.46 8.80 -14.45
C GLY A 222 -5.14 9.51 -15.63
N PRO A 223 -4.39 10.23 -16.47
CA PRO A 223 -4.95 10.93 -17.60
C PRO A 223 -5.75 9.93 -18.46
N ARG A 224 -7.05 10.18 -18.64
CA ARG A 224 -7.84 9.49 -19.65
C ARG A 224 -7.13 9.71 -20.98
N SER A 225 -6.49 8.67 -21.51
CA SER A 225 -5.97 8.73 -22.86
C SER A 225 -7.14 9.06 -23.78
N LYS A 226 -6.98 10.11 -24.59
CA LYS A 226 -7.89 10.41 -25.67
C LYS A 226 -7.94 9.16 -26.55
N ARG A 227 -9.12 8.57 -26.73
CA ARG A 227 -9.34 7.50 -27.71
C ARG A 227 -8.82 8.01 -29.05
N ALA A 228 -7.76 7.40 -29.54
CA ALA A 228 -7.40 7.48 -30.95
C ALA A 228 -8.53 6.80 -31.72
N SER A 229 -9.22 7.58 -32.54
CA SER A 229 -10.11 7.10 -33.58
C SER A 229 -9.34 6.16 -34.51
N SER A 230 -9.73 4.89 -34.56
CA SER A 230 -9.28 3.96 -35.60
C SER A 230 -9.64 4.51 -36.97
N PRO A 231 -8.73 4.48 -37.96
CA PRO A 231 -9.11 4.71 -39.35
C PRO A 231 -9.85 3.48 -39.89
N ALA A 232 -10.90 3.78 -40.66
CA ALA A 232 -11.72 2.81 -41.36
C ALA A 232 -10.87 1.95 -42.31
N ILE A 233 -11.01 0.64 -42.20
CA ILE A 233 -10.57 -0.32 -43.21
C ILE A 233 -11.59 -0.22 -44.36
N ILE A 234 -11.20 0.44 -45.45
CA ILE A 234 -11.93 0.39 -46.71
C ILE A 234 -11.56 -0.92 -47.40
N SER A 235 -12.56 -1.79 -47.54
CA SER A 235 -12.50 -2.99 -48.38
C SER A 235 -12.51 -2.58 -49.87
N ASN A 236 -11.37 -2.71 -50.55
CA ASN A 236 -11.34 -2.69 -52.01
C ASN A 236 -11.55 -4.11 -52.54
N GLY A 237 -12.77 -4.37 -53.01
CA GLY A 237 -13.08 -5.50 -53.87
C GLY A 237 -13.01 -5.10 -55.34
N SER A 238 -12.56 -6.06 -56.15
CA SER A 238 -12.84 -6.21 -57.59
C SER A 238 -11.99 -5.40 -58.57
N GLY A 239 -11.09 -6.10 -59.27
CA GLY A 239 -10.35 -5.56 -60.41
C GLY A 239 -9.34 -6.57 -60.98
N CYS A 240 -9.81 -7.77 -61.32
CA CYS A 240 -9.00 -8.76 -62.03
C CYS A 240 -9.17 -8.54 -63.54
N SER A 241 -8.17 -7.96 -64.21
CA SER A 241 -8.04 -8.00 -65.67
C SER A 241 -6.58 -7.77 -66.09
N MET A 242 -5.89 -8.84 -66.46
CA MET A 242 -4.78 -8.78 -67.42
C MET A 242 -4.83 -10.04 -68.28
N ASN A 243 -5.13 -9.84 -69.57
CA ASN A 243 -4.82 -10.76 -70.65
C ASN A 243 -3.62 -10.18 -71.40
N SER A 244 -2.58 -10.98 -71.64
CA SER A 244 -2.20 -11.35 -73.01
C SER A 244 -1.01 -12.32 -72.99
N SER A 245 -1.11 -13.29 -73.88
CA SER A 245 -0.17 -14.30 -74.30
C SER A 245 1.11 -13.75 -74.95
N ALA A 246 2.10 -14.65 -75.03
CA ALA A 246 3.41 -14.61 -75.71
C ALA A 246 4.57 -14.01 -74.90
#